data_AF-A0A0P9K1X6-F1
#
_entry.id   AF-A0A0P9K1X6-F1
#
_cell.length_a   1.000
_cell.length_b   1.000
_cell.length_c   1.000
_cell.angle_alpha   90.00
_cell.angle_beta   90.00
_cell.angle_gamma   90.00
#
_symmetry.space_group_name_H-M   'P 1'
#
loop_
_entity.id
_entity.type
_entity.pdbx_description
1 polymer ?
#
loop_
_entity_poly.entity_id
_entity_poly.type
_entity_poly.pdbx_seq_one_letter_code
_entity_poly.pdbx_strand_id
1 'polypeptide(L)'
;LLAGQQRLQAVLDSIDDGLLMIDRQGHLEHLNPVAQRQLGWDESRLGQSLGEALSRPELDEQLHLVLRGGTLERAPEDLAIDIDGESRLLTYSMTPVSHTKGHILGAVMVLHDVTEQRAFERVRSEFVLRASHELRTPVTGMHMAFGLLQERLHFAPESREADLLNTVTEEMQRLMQLINDLLNFSRYQNGLQKLKLAPCSIETLLEEARARYEGQAQEQEIVLMLDIQEPMPRLHADQSQLERVLDNLLDNALRHTPPNGLIRLQARRHGERAIISVEDNGEGIAYGQQGRIFEPFVQVGRKKGGAGLGLALCKEIVQLHGGRMGVYSRPGQGTQFYMALPL
;
A
#
# COMPACT_ATOMS: atom_id res chain seq x y z
N LEU A 1 -8.59 37.39 31.92
CA LEU A 1 -9.49 36.55 31.11
C LEU A 1 -9.42 36.93 29.63
N LEU A 2 -9.68 38.18 29.24
CA LEU A 2 -9.57 38.68 27.85
C LEU A 2 -8.21 38.43 27.17
N ALA A 3 -7.09 38.67 27.86
CA ALA A 3 -5.75 38.44 27.30
C ALA A 3 -5.43 36.96 27.03
N GLY A 4 -6.08 36.02 27.74
CA GLY A 4 -5.91 34.58 27.51
C GLY A 4 -6.70 34.10 26.28
N GLN A 5 -7.91 34.60 26.10
CA GLN A 5 -8.73 34.34 24.91
C GLN A 5 -8.10 34.92 23.64
N GLN A 6 -7.60 36.15 23.69
CA GLN A 6 -6.91 36.77 22.55
C GLN A 6 -5.64 35.99 22.14
N ARG A 7 -4.92 35.42 23.11
CA ARG A 7 -3.70 34.64 22.84
C ARG A 7 -4.01 33.26 22.25
N LEU A 8 -5.09 32.62 22.71
CA LEU A 8 -5.55 31.35 22.14
C LEU A 8 -6.04 31.55 20.70
N GLN A 9 -6.79 32.63 20.45
CA GLN A 9 -7.27 32.97 19.11
C GLN A 9 -6.13 33.28 18.15
N ALA A 10 -5.12 34.05 18.58
CA ALA A 10 -3.92 34.29 17.79
C ALA A 10 -3.13 33.01 17.46
N VAL A 11 -3.14 32.00 18.35
CA VAL A 11 -2.51 30.70 18.08
C VAL A 11 -3.32 29.90 17.06
N LEU A 12 -4.65 29.87 17.20
CA LEU A 12 -5.55 29.20 16.25
C LEU A 12 -5.52 29.83 14.86
N ASP A 13 -5.30 31.14 14.78
CA ASP A 13 -5.18 31.90 13.52
C ASP A 13 -3.80 31.75 12.86
N SER A 14 -2.78 31.33 13.62
CA SER A 14 -1.41 31.11 13.12
C SER A 14 -1.15 29.70 12.57
N ILE A 15 -2.11 28.79 12.73
CA ILE A 15 -2.04 27.42 12.23
C ILE A 15 -2.45 27.42 10.76
N ASP A 16 -1.64 26.80 9.90
CA ASP A 16 -1.90 26.69 8.45
C ASP A 16 -3.04 25.73 8.10
N ASP A 17 -3.54 24.99 9.09
CA ASP A 17 -4.69 24.09 8.97
C ASP A 17 -6.02 24.77 9.33
N GLY A 18 -7.09 24.36 8.66
CA GLY A 18 -8.45 24.76 9.01
C GLY A 18 -8.90 24.09 10.31
N LEU A 19 -9.44 24.85 11.23
CA LEU A 19 -9.94 24.35 12.51
C LEU A 19 -11.43 24.65 12.64
N LEU A 20 -12.20 23.60 12.93
CA LEU A 20 -13.62 23.65 13.26
C LEU A 20 -13.80 23.14 14.69
N MET A 21 -14.51 23.91 15.51
CA MET A 21 -14.87 23.53 16.87
C MET A 21 -16.36 23.23 16.93
N ILE A 22 -16.69 22.08 17.50
CA ILE A 22 -18.02 21.50 17.50
C ILE A 22 -18.43 21.24 18.96
N ASP A 23 -19.64 21.64 19.31
CA ASP A 23 -20.18 21.46 20.66
C ASP A 23 -20.56 19.98 20.95
N ARG A 24 -21.09 19.72 22.14
CA ARG A 24 -21.53 18.36 22.55
C ARG A 24 -22.74 17.86 21.77
N GLN A 25 -23.53 18.77 21.23
CA GLN A 25 -24.76 18.49 20.51
C GLN A 25 -24.49 18.23 19.02
N GLY A 26 -23.28 18.50 18.55
CA GLY A 26 -22.84 18.29 17.17
C GLY A 26 -22.94 19.54 16.30
N HIS A 27 -23.13 20.72 16.89
CA HIS A 27 -23.24 21.97 16.15
C HIS A 27 -21.91 22.73 16.10
N LEU A 28 -21.69 23.41 14.97
CA LEU A 28 -20.51 24.26 14.75
C LEU A 28 -20.51 25.47 15.70
N GLU A 29 -19.54 25.52 16.61
CA GLU A 29 -19.35 26.63 17.57
C GLU A 29 -18.33 27.65 17.06
N HIS A 30 -17.28 27.18 16.37
CA HIS A 30 -16.23 28.07 15.87
C HIS A 30 -15.55 27.53 14.61
N LEU A 31 -15.01 28.44 13.81
CA LEU A 31 -14.14 28.18 12.67
C LEU A 31 -13.02 29.23 12.66
N ASN A 32 -11.78 28.80 12.44
CA ASN A 32 -10.68 29.73 12.25
C ASN A 32 -10.71 30.35 10.83
N PRO A 33 -9.99 31.47 10.59
CA PRO A 33 -9.94 32.12 9.27
C PRO A 33 -9.39 31.23 8.14
N VAL A 34 -8.60 30.21 8.46
CA VAL A 34 -8.13 29.23 7.47
C VAL A 34 -9.27 28.32 7.03
N ALA A 35 -10.07 27.77 7.95
CA ALA A 35 -11.25 26.97 7.64
C ALA A 35 -12.29 27.78 6.83
N GLN A 36 -12.50 29.06 7.18
CA GLN A 36 -13.36 29.96 6.41
C GLN A 36 -12.94 30.02 4.94
N ARG A 37 -11.64 30.24 4.69
CA ARG A 37 -11.08 30.31 3.33
C ARG A 37 -11.09 28.96 2.62
N GLN A 38 -10.80 27.87 3.32
CA GLN A 38 -10.75 26.52 2.76
C GLN A 38 -12.14 25.97 2.41
N LEU A 39 -13.17 26.36 3.14
CA LEU A 39 -14.56 25.90 2.95
C LEU A 39 -15.43 26.92 2.19
N GLY A 40 -14.97 28.16 2.04
CA GLY A 40 -15.77 29.25 1.46
C GLY A 40 -16.95 29.61 2.36
N TRP A 41 -16.78 29.47 3.67
CA TRP A 41 -17.84 29.65 4.65
C TRP A 41 -17.69 30.98 5.38
N ASP A 42 -18.85 31.60 5.62
CA ASP A 42 -19.01 32.69 6.58
C ASP A 42 -19.53 32.17 7.92
N GLU A 43 -19.59 33.04 8.93
CA GLU A 43 -20.16 32.75 10.25
C GLU A 43 -21.65 32.33 10.21
N SER A 44 -22.32 32.46 9.07
CA SER A 44 -23.71 32.03 8.86
C SER A 44 -23.93 30.52 9.03
N ARG A 45 -22.86 29.72 8.99
CA ARG A 45 -22.87 28.26 9.21
C ARG A 45 -22.75 27.86 10.68
N LEU A 46 -22.48 28.80 11.57
CA LEU A 46 -22.43 28.54 13.02
C LEU A 46 -23.80 28.09 13.53
N GLY A 47 -23.81 27.12 14.42
CA GLY A 47 -25.02 26.51 14.96
C GLY A 47 -25.66 25.43 14.07
N GLN A 48 -25.19 25.22 12.84
CA GLN A 48 -25.61 24.09 12.01
C GLN A 48 -24.89 22.80 12.44
N SER A 49 -25.51 21.66 12.15
CA SER A 49 -24.83 20.36 12.25
C SER A 49 -23.71 20.25 11.22
N LEU A 50 -22.67 19.47 11.53
CA LEU A 50 -21.52 19.31 10.64
C LEU A 50 -21.92 18.70 9.28
N GLY A 51 -22.77 17.68 9.30
CA GLY A 51 -23.25 17.01 8.10
C GLY A 51 -24.13 17.89 7.24
N GLU A 52 -24.97 18.75 7.83
CA GLU A 52 -25.74 19.76 7.09
C GLU A 52 -24.83 20.82 6.46
N ALA A 53 -23.85 21.33 7.21
CA ALA A 53 -22.95 22.38 6.74
C ALA A 53 -22.09 21.91 5.55
N LEU A 54 -21.59 20.67 5.59
CA LEU A 54 -20.80 20.07 4.51
C LEU A 54 -21.64 19.29 3.49
N SER A 55 -22.96 19.24 3.64
CA SER A 55 -23.87 18.41 2.82
C SER A 55 -23.45 16.93 2.75
N ARG A 56 -22.94 16.40 3.87
CA ARG A 56 -22.45 15.01 4.03
C ARG A 56 -22.98 14.43 5.35
N PRO A 57 -24.15 13.79 5.36
CA PRO A 57 -24.77 13.29 6.59
C PRO A 57 -23.90 12.22 7.30
N GLU A 58 -22.99 11.56 6.59
CA GLU A 58 -22.07 10.57 7.16
C GLU A 58 -21.12 11.19 8.20
N LEU A 59 -20.85 12.49 8.10
CA LEU A 59 -19.98 13.20 9.05
C LEU A 59 -20.61 13.33 10.44
N ASP A 60 -21.93 13.40 10.52
CA ASP A 60 -22.62 13.46 11.81
C ASP A 60 -22.50 12.13 12.56
N GLU A 61 -22.60 11.01 11.84
CA GLU A 61 -22.38 9.67 12.42
C GLU A 61 -20.96 9.51 12.96
N GLN A 62 -19.96 9.94 12.17
CA GLN A 62 -18.55 9.93 12.57
C GLN A 62 -18.30 10.82 13.79
N LEU A 63 -18.84 12.03 13.79
CA LEU A 63 -18.73 12.98 14.88
C LEU A 63 -19.37 12.44 16.17
N HIS A 64 -20.56 11.85 16.10
CA HIS A 64 -21.22 11.24 17.26
C HIS A 64 -20.42 10.08 17.85
N LEU A 65 -19.73 9.29 17.01
CA LEU A 65 -18.83 8.24 17.48
C LEU A 65 -17.64 8.83 18.25
N VAL A 66 -17.02 9.90 17.74
CA VAL A 66 -15.92 10.60 18.40
C VAL A 66 -16.36 11.25 19.71
N LEU A 67 -17.54 11.88 19.74
CA LEU A 67 -18.13 12.48 20.94
C LEU A 67 -18.49 11.46 22.03
N ARG A 68 -18.63 10.18 21.68
CA ARG A 68 -18.80 9.06 22.63
C ARG A 68 -17.47 8.46 23.09
N GLY A 69 -16.34 9.01 22.65
CA GLY A 69 -14.99 8.52 22.95
C GLY A 69 -14.52 7.38 22.05
N GLY A 70 -15.20 7.12 20.93
CA GLY A 70 -14.75 6.19 19.91
C GLY A 70 -13.64 6.78 19.04
N THR A 71 -12.89 5.91 18.37
CA THR A 71 -11.90 6.27 17.34
C THR A 71 -12.41 5.88 15.97
N LEU A 72 -12.18 6.72 14.97
CA LEU A 72 -12.42 6.37 13.57
C LEU A 72 -11.48 5.22 13.16
N GLU A 73 -12.05 4.05 12.84
CA GLU A 73 -11.26 2.86 12.47
C GLU A 73 -10.62 2.96 11.08
N ARG A 74 -11.12 3.87 10.24
CA ARG A 74 -10.67 4.09 8.87
C ARG A 74 -10.26 5.55 8.68
N ALA A 75 -9.17 5.78 7.94
CA ALA A 75 -8.82 7.13 7.50
C ALA A 75 -9.99 7.67 6.65
N PRO A 76 -10.56 8.83 7.00
CA PRO A 76 -11.68 9.40 6.25
C PRO A 76 -11.27 9.73 4.81
N GLU A 77 -12.24 9.65 3.89
CA GLU A 77 -12.04 10.11 2.52
C GLU A 77 -11.86 11.63 2.47
N ASP A 78 -11.02 12.11 1.55
CA ASP A 78 -10.79 13.54 1.35
C ASP A 78 -12.11 14.25 1.00
N LEU A 79 -12.34 15.43 1.58
CA LEU A 79 -13.48 16.28 1.29
C LEU A 79 -13.17 17.07 0.01
N ALA A 80 -13.96 16.84 -1.03
CA ALA A 80 -13.96 17.68 -2.22
C ALA A 80 -14.89 18.87 -1.97
N ILE A 81 -14.32 20.08 -2.00
CA ILE A 81 -15.04 21.34 -1.79
C ILE A 81 -14.82 22.21 -3.02
N ASP A 82 -15.90 22.61 -3.68
CA ASP A 82 -15.85 23.50 -4.85
C ASP A 82 -16.18 24.94 -4.40
N ILE A 83 -15.23 25.85 -4.58
CA ILE A 83 -15.36 27.27 -4.20
C ILE A 83 -15.00 28.13 -5.41
N ASP A 84 -15.91 28.98 -5.85
CA ASP A 84 -15.68 29.93 -6.95
C ASP A 84 -15.12 29.31 -8.24
N GLY A 85 -15.45 28.03 -8.48
CA GLY A 85 -14.97 27.26 -9.64
C GLY A 85 -13.63 26.55 -9.45
N GLU A 86 -12.99 26.67 -8.28
CA GLU A 86 -11.82 25.89 -7.87
C GLU A 86 -12.24 24.71 -7.00
N SER A 87 -11.81 23.50 -7.37
CA SER A 87 -12.01 22.29 -6.57
C SER A 87 -10.83 22.07 -5.63
N ARG A 88 -11.11 21.97 -4.33
CA ARG A 88 -10.12 21.71 -3.28
C ARG A 88 -10.35 20.35 -2.63
N LEU A 89 -9.26 19.70 -2.27
CA LEU A 89 -9.27 18.43 -1.55
C LEU A 89 -8.74 18.67 -0.14
N LEU A 90 -9.60 18.45 0.86
CA LEU A 90 -9.27 18.61 2.26
C LEU A 90 -9.27 17.25 2.97
N THR A 91 -8.12 16.81 3.46
CA THR A 91 -8.07 15.68 4.41
C THR A 91 -8.48 16.19 5.79
N TYR A 92 -9.20 15.40 6.57
CA TYR A 92 -9.61 15.82 7.91
C TYR A 92 -9.35 14.77 9.00
N SER A 93 -9.27 15.27 10.24
CA SER A 93 -9.27 14.43 11.44
C SER A 93 -10.18 15.05 12.50
N MET A 94 -10.80 14.21 13.33
CA MET A 94 -11.68 14.64 14.42
C MET A 94 -11.14 14.12 15.75
N THR A 95 -10.99 15.02 16.71
CA THR A 95 -10.47 14.68 18.05
C THR A 95 -11.41 15.21 19.12
N PRO A 96 -11.81 14.40 20.13
CA PRO A 96 -12.69 14.87 21.18
C PRO A 96 -11.94 15.81 22.13
N VAL A 97 -12.55 16.93 22.48
CA VAL A 97 -12.02 17.85 23.49
C VAL A 97 -12.61 17.46 24.83
N SER A 98 -11.76 17.10 25.80
CA SER A 98 -12.19 16.66 27.13
C SER A 98 -11.81 17.67 28.21
N HIS A 99 -12.70 17.90 29.16
CA HIS A 99 -12.37 18.65 30.37
C HIS A 99 -11.45 17.81 31.27
N THR A 100 -10.66 18.45 32.14
CA THR A 100 -9.78 17.80 33.15
C THR A 100 -10.49 16.82 34.11
N LYS A 101 -11.83 16.76 34.09
CA LYS A 101 -12.67 15.84 34.87
C LYS A 101 -13.18 14.64 34.06
N GLY A 102 -12.72 14.44 32.82
CA GLY A 102 -13.05 13.29 31.98
C GLY A 102 -14.34 13.39 31.16
N HIS A 103 -15.05 14.52 31.20
CA HIS A 103 -16.24 14.74 30.37
C HIS A 103 -15.85 15.40 29.05
N ILE A 104 -16.26 14.82 27.92
CA ILE A 104 -16.08 15.37 26.56
C ILE A 104 -16.88 16.65 26.46
N LEU A 105 -16.25 17.78 26.18
CA LEU A 105 -16.83 19.12 25.99
C LEU A 105 -17.32 19.36 24.56
N GLY A 106 -16.80 18.61 23.60
CA GLY A 106 -17.06 18.78 22.18
C GLY A 106 -16.02 18.04 21.35
N ALA A 107 -15.87 18.42 20.09
CA ALA A 107 -14.85 17.91 19.20
C ALA A 107 -14.17 19.05 18.43
N VAL A 108 -12.91 18.82 18.06
CA VAL A 108 -12.19 19.66 17.10
C VAL A 108 -11.96 18.84 15.85
N MET A 109 -12.35 19.41 14.72
CA MET A 109 -12.04 18.88 13.40
C MET A 109 -10.94 19.74 12.78
N VAL A 110 -9.87 19.09 12.35
CA VAL A 110 -8.73 19.71 11.66
C VAL A 110 -8.83 19.38 10.18
N LEU A 111 -8.69 20.39 9.33
CA LEU A 111 -8.73 20.33 7.87
C LEU A 111 -7.34 20.67 7.33
N HIS A 112 -6.79 19.78 6.52
CA HIS A 112 -5.53 19.98 5.84
C HIS A 112 -5.76 20.04 4.33
N ASP A 113 -5.33 21.12 3.69
CA ASP A 113 -5.45 21.28 2.24
C ASP A 113 -4.37 20.45 1.55
N VAL A 114 -4.80 19.37 0.91
CA VAL A 114 -3.95 18.43 0.18
C VAL A 114 -4.10 18.58 -1.34
N THR A 115 -4.74 19.66 -1.82
CA THR A 115 -5.08 19.83 -3.25
C THR A 115 -3.84 19.74 -4.15
N GLU A 116 -2.80 20.52 -3.87
CA GLU A 116 -1.55 20.48 -4.63
C GLU A 116 -0.80 19.15 -4.48
N GLN A 117 -0.78 18.60 -3.26
CA GLN A 117 -0.12 17.31 -3.00
C GLN A 117 -0.80 16.19 -3.80
N ARG A 118 -2.13 16.10 -3.75
CA ARG A 118 -2.93 15.12 -4.51
C ARG A 118 -2.83 15.35 -6.01
N ALA A 119 -2.80 16.60 -6.46
CA ALA A 119 -2.60 16.93 -7.87
C ALA A 119 -1.21 16.47 -8.36
N PHE A 120 -0.16 16.73 -7.58
CA PHE A 120 1.19 16.28 -7.90
C PHE A 120 1.31 14.75 -7.88
N GLU A 121 0.75 14.09 -6.87
CA GLU A 121 0.65 12.63 -6.79
C GLU A 121 -0.04 12.06 -8.03
N ARG A 122 -1.18 12.66 -8.44
CA ARG A 122 -1.94 12.25 -9.62
C ARG A 122 -1.15 12.45 -10.92
N VAL A 123 -0.52 13.60 -11.13
CA VAL A 123 0.29 13.86 -12.34
C VAL A 123 1.47 12.90 -12.41
N ARG A 124 2.18 12.69 -11.29
CA ARG A 124 3.29 11.73 -11.21
C ARG A 124 2.84 10.33 -11.61
N SER A 125 1.70 9.91 -11.06
CA SER A 125 1.09 8.62 -11.34
C SER A 125 0.64 8.44 -12.79
N GLU A 126 -0.03 9.45 -13.35
CA GLU A 126 -0.50 9.45 -14.73
C GLU A 126 0.67 9.42 -15.72
N PHE A 127 1.74 10.17 -15.41
CA PHE A 127 2.99 10.11 -16.16
C PHE A 127 3.58 8.71 -16.16
N VAL A 128 3.67 8.05 -15.01
CA VAL A 128 4.18 6.67 -14.90
C VAL A 128 3.34 5.69 -15.72
N LEU A 129 2.01 5.79 -15.64
CA LEU A 129 1.11 4.94 -16.42
C LEU A 129 1.32 5.13 -17.92
N ARG A 130 1.33 6.39 -18.38
CA ARG A 130 1.50 6.72 -19.79
C ARG A 130 2.87 6.32 -20.31
N ALA A 131 3.95 6.66 -19.60
CA ALA A 131 5.31 6.30 -19.98
C ALA A 131 5.46 4.78 -20.10
N SER A 132 4.87 4.01 -19.18
CA SER A 132 4.95 2.56 -19.24
C SER A 132 4.17 1.97 -20.41
N HIS A 133 3.00 2.53 -20.76
CA HIS A 133 2.25 2.13 -21.95
C HIS A 133 3.03 2.44 -23.25
N GLU A 134 3.61 3.64 -23.35
CA GLU A 134 4.43 4.06 -24.48
C GLU A 134 5.73 3.27 -24.61
N LEU A 135 6.30 2.76 -23.50
CA LEU A 135 7.47 1.88 -23.52
C LEU A 135 7.12 0.43 -23.84
N ARG A 136 5.96 -0.07 -23.42
CA ARG A 136 5.55 -1.47 -23.68
C ARG A 136 5.48 -1.76 -25.17
N THR A 137 4.89 -0.86 -25.95
CA THR A 137 4.67 -1.04 -27.39
C THR A 137 5.97 -1.26 -28.18
N PRO A 138 6.98 -0.37 -28.13
CA PRO A 138 8.24 -0.55 -28.87
C PRO A 138 9.01 -1.77 -28.37
N VAL A 139 9.02 -2.06 -27.07
CA VAL A 139 9.71 -3.25 -26.52
C VAL A 139 9.05 -4.54 -26.99
N THR A 140 7.73 -4.59 -27.02
CA THR A 140 6.98 -5.75 -27.56
C THR A 140 7.28 -5.94 -29.05
N GLY A 141 7.35 -4.84 -29.82
CA GLY A 141 7.75 -4.87 -31.23
C GLY A 141 9.17 -5.40 -31.44
N MET A 142 10.14 -4.94 -30.64
CA MET A 142 11.51 -5.45 -30.67
C MET A 142 11.56 -6.94 -30.32
N HIS A 143 10.86 -7.36 -29.25
CA HIS A 143 10.83 -8.76 -28.83
C HIS A 143 10.29 -9.68 -29.92
N MET A 144 9.19 -9.30 -30.57
CA MET A 144 8.64 -10.06 -31.71
C MET A 144 9.61 -10.10 -32.90
N ALA A 145 10.21 -8.95 -33.27
CA ALA A 145 11.14 -8.88 -34.39
C ALA A 145 12.39 -9.75 -34.17
N PHE A 146 12.95 -9.72 -32.96
CA PHE A 146 14.07 -10.57 -32.57
C PHE A 146 13.69 -12.04 -32.48
N GLY A 147 12.50 -12.38 -31.98
CA GLY A 147 12.01 -13.76 -31.97
C GLY A 147 11.90 -14.33 -33.39
N LEU A 148 11.30 -13.58 -34.32
CA LEU A 148 11.23 -13.96 -35.74
C LEU A 148 12.63 -14.07 -36.39
N LEU A 149 13.58 -13.25 -35.94
CA LEU A 149 14.96 -13.30 -36.41
C LEU A 149 15.66 -14.56 -35.88
N GLN A 150 15.47 -14.90 -34.59
CA GLN A 150 16.00 -16.13 -33.98
C GLN A 150 15.48 -17.39 -34.69
N GLU A 151 14.20 -17.43 -35.09
CA GLU A 151 13.64 -18.57 -35.84
C GLU A 151 14.31 -18.82 -37.20
N ARG A 152 14.88 -17.77 -37.82
CA ARG A 152 15.53 -17.87 -39.14
C ARG A 152 17.04 -18.05 -39.06
N LEU A 153 17.67 -17.58 -37.99
CA LEU A 153 19.10 -17.67 -37.80
C LEU A 153 19.49 -19.01 -37.18
N HIS A 154 20.34 -19.75 -37.88
CA HIS A 154 20.88 -21.01 -37.40
C HIS A 154 22.35 -20.80 -37.05
N PHE A 155 22.63 -20.71 -35.75
CA PHE A 155 23.99 -20.68 -35.24
C PHE A 155 24.38 -22.07 -34.73
N ALA A 156 25.68 -22.36 -34.72
CA ALA A 156 26.17 -23.55 -34.03
C ALA A 156 25.75 -23.46 -32.54
N PRO A 157 25.32 -24.56 -31.91
CA PRO A 157 25.17 -24.59 -30.45
C PRO A 157 26.48 -24.12 -29.82
N GLU A 158 26.42 -23.23 -28.82
CA GLU A 158 27.58 -22.63 -28.13
C GLU A 158 28.37 -21.58 -28.95
N SER A 159 27.81 -21.07 -30.05
CA SER A 159 28.41 -19.92 -30.72
C SER A 159 28.17 -18.62 -29.94
N ARG A 160 29.12 -17.68 -30.04
CA ARG A 160 29.01 -16.36 -29.40
C ARG A 160 27.78 -15.58 -29.86
N GLU A 161 27.35 -15.78 -31.10
CA GLU A 161 26.14 -15.18 -31.67
C GLU A 161 24.86 -15.74 -31.05
N ALA A 162 24.80 -17.05 -30.79
CA ALA A 162 23.69 -17.68 -30.09
C ALA A 162 23.56 -17.15 -28.66
N ASP A 163 24.68 -17.04 -27.94
CA ASP A 163 24.72 -16.48 -26.58
C ASP A 163 24.27 -15.01 -26.53
N LEU A 164 24.71 -14.20 -27.49
CA LEU A 164 24.30 -12.79 -27.59
C LEU A 164 22.79 -12.66 -27.84
N LEU A 165 22.23 -13.48 -28.72
CA LEU A 165 20.79 -13.46 -29.00
C LEU A 165 19.96 -13.91 -27.80
N ASN A 166 20.39 -14.96 -27.09
CA ASN A 166 19.74 -15.39 -25.85
C ASN A 166 19.79 -14.26 -24.81
N THR A 167 20.93 -13.61 -24.64
CA THR A 167 21.10 -12.46 -23.73
C THR A 167 20.13 -11.32 -24.08
N VAL A 168 20.00 -10.96 -25.36
CA VAL A 168 19.07 -9.92 -25.81
C VAL A 168 17.62 -10.31 -25.53
N THR A 169 17.24 -11.55 -25.79
CA THR A 169 15.90 -12.07 -25.51
C THR A 169 15.57 -12.03 -24.01
N GLU A 170 16.50 -12.47 -23.16
CA GLU A 170 16.37 -12.40 -21.70
C GLU A 170 16.22 -10.96 -21.20
N GLU A 171 17.04 -10.02 -21.70
CA GLU A 171 16.95 -8.61 -21.30
C GLU A 171 15.66 -7.93 -21.80
N MET A 172 15.14 -8.31 -22.97
CA MET A 172 13.82 -7.82 -23.44
C MET A 172 12.67 -8.35 -22.59
N GLN A 173 12.69 -9.64 -22.24
CA GLN A 173 11.70 -10.23 -21.33
C GLN A 173 11.75 -9.57 -19.95
N ARG A 174 12.97 -9.33 -19.45
CA ARG A 174 13.19 -8.61 -18.21
C ARG A 174 12.62 -7.19 -18.30
N LEU A 175 12.89 -6.44 -19.37
CA LEU A 175 12.35 -5.09 -19.56
C LEU A 175 10.82 -5.07 -19.60
N MET A 176 10.20 -6.03 -20.28
CA MET A 176 8.75 -6.20 -20.28
C MET A 176 8.20 -6.44 -18.86
N GLN A 177 8.88 -7.27 -18.07
CA GLN A 177 8.51 -7.51 -16.68
C GLN A 177 8.62 -6.22 -15.84
N LEU A 178 9.70 -5.45 -16.00
CA LEU A 178 9.89 -4.17 -15.30
C LEU A 178 8.77 -3.17 -15.63
N ILE A 179 8.40 -3.04 -16.90
CA ILE A 179 7.32 -2.17 -17.37
C ILE A 179 5.97 -2.61 -16.78
N ASN A 180 5.72 -3.92 -16.75
CA ASN A 180 4.51 -4.49 -16.17
C ASN A 180 4.45 -4.23 -14.66
N ASP A 181 5.54 -4.44 -13.93
CA ASP A 181 5.61 -4.18 -12.50
C ASP A 181 5.37 -2.70 -12.19
N LEU A 182 5.95 -1.79 -12.98
CA LEU A 182 5.74 -0.35 -12.84
C LEU A 182 4.28 0.05 -13.08
N LEU A 183 3.64 -0.48 -14.12
CA LEU A 183 2.21 -0.25 -14.40
C LEU A 183 1.32 -0.74 -13.27
N ASN A 184 1.58 -1.96 -12.80
CA ASN A 184 0.83 -2.55 -11.71
C ASN A 184 0.98 -1.71 -10.45
N PHE A 185 2.22 -1.41 -10.05
CA PHE A 185 2.50 -0.58 -8.90
C PHE A 185 1.77 0.77 -8.96
N SER A 186 1.80 1.46 -10.11
CA SER A 186 1.05 2.71 -10.27
C SER A 186 -0.46 2.52 -10.11
N ARG A 187 -1.06 1.47 -10.69
CA ARG A 187 -2.51 1.20 -10.52
C ARG A 187 -2.90 0.97 -9.06
N TYR A 188 -2.04 0.31 -8.29
CA TYR A 188 -2.23 0.07 -6.86
C TYR A 188 -2.18 1.35 -6.04
N GLN A 189 -1.13 2.16 -6.22
CA GLN A 189 -0.97 3.41 -5.46
C GLN A 189 -2.11 4.41 -5.67
N ASN A 190 -2.74 4.41 -6.84
CA ASN A 190 -3.80 5.36 -7.16
C ASN A 190 -5.22 4.85 -6.83
N GLY A 191 -5.35 3.69 -6.18
CA GLY A 191 -6.65 3.10 -5.88
C GLY A 191 -7.48 2.74 -7.12
N LEU A 192 -6.89 2.76 -8.31
CA LEU A 192 -7.55 2.38 -9.57
C LEU A 192 -7.81 0.88 -9.63
N GLN A 193 -7.05 0.10 -8.86
CA GLN A 193 -7.25 -1.33 -8.70
C GLN A 193 -8.29 -1.62 -7.61
N LYS A 194 -9.49 -2.06 -8.01
CA LYS A 194 -10.51 -2.57 -7.06
C LYS A 194 -10.25 -4.05 -6.78
N LEU A 195 -10.17 -4.43 -5.51
CA LEU A 195 -10.09 -5.82 -5.10
C LEU A 195 -11.41 -6.57 -5.37
N LYS A 196 -11.30 -7.80 -5.84
CA LYS A 196 -12.44 -8.73 -5.97
C LYS A 196 -12.46 -9.65 -4.76
N LEU A 197 -13.01 -9.16 -3.65
CA LEU A 197 -13.06 -9.91 -2.41
C LEU A 197 -14.04 -11.09 -2.52
N ALA A 198 -13.56 -12.29 -2.21
CA ALA A 198 -14.36 -13.50 -2.13
C ALA A 198 -13.86 -14.39 -0.97
N PRO A 199 -14.68 -15.36 -0.49
CA PRO A 199 -14.22 -16.32 0.51
C PRO A 199 -13.03 -17.14 -0.01
N CYS A 200 -11.88 -17.00 0.63
CA CYS A 200 -10.60 -17.61 0.26
C CYS A 200 -10.13 -18.54 1.38
N SER A 201 -9.66 -19.74 1.00
CA SER A 201 -9.03 -20.69 1.92
C SER A 201 -7.53 -20.45 1.94
N ILE A 202 -6.98 -20.11 3.11
CA ILE A 202 -5.53 -19.90 3.28
C ILE A 202 -4.77 -21.21 3.04
N GLU A 203 -5.34 -22.34 3.46
CA GLU A 203 -4.77 -23.68 3.25
C GLU A 203 -4.56 -23.94 1.77
N THR A 204 -5.63 -23.82 0.98
CA THR A 204 -5.60 -24.03 -0.47
C THR A 204 -4.64 -23.07 -1.16
N LEU A 205 -4.65 -21.79 -0.77
CA LEU A 205 -3.77 -20.76 -1.31
C LEU A 205 -2.28 -21.13 -1.12
N LEU A 206 -1.90 -21.62 0.06
CA LEU A 206 -0.51 -22.00 0.36
C LEU A 206 -0.13 -23.34 -0.27
N GLU A 207 -1.04 -24.30 -0.34
CA GLU A 207 -0.82 -25.58 -1.02
C GLU A 207 -0.56 -25.38 -2.52
N GLU A 208 -1.37 -24.54 -3.18
CA GLU A 208 -1.21 -24.21 -4.59
C GLU A 208 0.10 -23.46 -4.84
N ALA A 209 0.47 -22.50 -3.98
CA ALA A 209 1.75 -21.80 -4.06
C ALA A 209 2.93 -22.78 -3.90
N ARG A 210 2.86 -23.70 -2.93
CA ARG A 210 3.88 -24.74 -2.73
C ARG A 210 4.06 -25.60 -3.98
N ALA A 211 2.95 -26.08 -4.55
CA ALA A 211 2.97 -26.95 -5.73
C ALA A 211 3.60 -26.27 -6.96
N ARG A 212 3.36 -24.97 -7.16
CA ARG A 212 3.98 -24.20 -8.27
C ARG A 212 5.50 -24.10 -8.16
N TYR A 213 6.03 -24.00 -6.95
CA TYR A 213 7.46 -23.76 -6.71
C TYR A 213 8.27 -25.02 -6.35
N GLU A 214 7.60 -26.15 -6.14
CA GLU A 214 8.24 -27.43 -5.76
C GLU A 214 9.31 -27.86 -6.78
N GLY A 215 9.04 -27.74 -8.09
CA GLY A 215 10.00 -28.09 -9.14
C GLY A 215 11.26 -27.21 -9.13
N GLN A 216 11.10 -25.88 -9.07
CA GLN A 216 12.23 -24.94 -9.04
C GLN A 216 13.06 -25.08 -7.76
N ALA A 217 12.39 -25.31 -6.62
CA ALA A 217 13.08 -25.55 -5.34
C ALA A 217 13.91 -26.84 -5.42
N GLN A 218 13.37 -27.91 -6.00
CA GLN A 218 14.06 -29.17 -6.18
C GLN A 218 15.28 -29.06 -7.11
N GLU A 219 15.16 -28.31 -8.22
CA GLU A 219 16.28 -28.03 -9.13
C GLU A 219 17.44 -27.28 -8.45
N GLN A 220 17.14 -26.46 -7.44
CA GLN A 220 18.13 -25.71 -6.67
C GLN A 220 18.56 -26.42 -5.37
N GLU A 221 18.15 -27.67 -5.15
CA GLU A 221 18.39 -28.43 -3.92
C GLU A 221 17.83 -27.74 -2.66
N ILE A 222 16.72 -27.01 -2.77
CA ILE A 222 16.07 -26.30 -1.66
C ILE A 222 14.87 -27.10 -1.17
N VAL A 223 14.76 -27.28 0.14
CA VAL A 223 13.59 -27.92 0.76
C VAL A 223 12.49 -26.88 0.94
N LEU A 224 11.28 -27.18 0.44
CA LEU A 224 10.11 -26.34 0.62
C LEU A 224 9.12 -27.01 1.58
N MET A 225 8.91 -26.42 2.76
CA MET A 225 8.01 -26.94 3.79
C MET A 225 6.75 -26.09 3.92
N LEU A 226 5.65 -26.73 4.28
CA LEU A 226 4.38 -26.09 4.59
C LEU A 226 3.98 -26.43 6.04
N ASP A 227 3.72 -25.39 6.82
CA ASP A 227 3.40 -25.46 8.25
C ASP A 227 2.17 -24.59 8.55
N ILE A 228 1.00 -25.22 8.53
CA ILE A 228 -0.29 -24.54 8.75
C ILE A 228 -0.81 -24.92 10.14
N GLN A 229 -1.02 -23.92 10.98
CA GLN A 229 -1.63 -24.10 12.29
C GLN A 229 -3.16 -24.10 12.17
N GLU A 230 -3.74 -25.30 12.16
CA GLU A 230 -5.18 -25.51 12.13
C GLU A 230 -5.88 -25.18 13.46
N PRO A 231 -7.17 -24.78 13.45
CA PRO A 231 -8.00 -24.51 12.26
C PRO A 231 -7.80 -23.08 11.72
N MET A 232 -7.66 -22.94 10.39
CA MET A 232 -7.60 -21.63 9.74
C MET A 232 -8.98 -21.17 9.26
N PRO A 233 -9.41 -19.93 9.60
CA PRO A 233 -10.66 -19.37 9.08
C PRO A 233 -10.53 -19.00 7.59
N ARG A 234 -11.67 -18.92 6.91
CA ARG A 234 -11.73 -18.35 5.56
C ARG A 234 -11.59 -16.83 5.63
N LEU A 235 -10.79 -16.26 4.73
CA LEU A 235 -10.63 -14.82 4.58
C LEU A 235 -11.58 -14.29 3.51
N HIS A 236 -12.09 -13.07 3.67
CA HIS A 236 -12.60 -12.30 2.53
C HIS A 236 -11.45 -11.55 1.86
N ALA A 237 -10.91 -12.14 0.79
CA ALA A 237 -9.74 -11.62 0.11
C ALA A 237 -9.82 -11.81 -1.41
N ASP A 238 -9.03 -11.04 -2.15
CA ASP A 238 -8.80 -11.25 -3.57
C ASP A 238 -7.67 -12.29 -3.73
N GLN A 239 -8.07 -13.55 -3.94
CA GLN A 239 -7.17 -14.69 -4.05
C GLN A 239 -6.06 -14.44 -5.07
N SER A 240 -6.39 -13.88 -6.25
CA SER A 240 -5.42 -13.63 -7.32
C SER A 240 -4.30 -12.66 -6.91
N GLN A 241 -4.61 -11.71 -6.04
CA GLN A 241 -3.63 -10.75 -5.54
C GLN A 241 -2.80 -11.32 -4.39
N LEU A 242 -3.40 -12.15 -3.54
CA LEU A 242 -2.63 -12.86 -2.51
C LEU A 242 -1.67 -13.89 -3.12
N GLU A 243 -2.08 -14.60 -4.18
CA GLU A 243 -1.19 -15.46 -4.96
C GLU A 243 0.02 -14.69 -5.48
N ARG A 244 -0.22 -13.50 -6.04
CA ARG A 244 0.86 -12.62 -6.52
C ARG A 244 1.82 -12.17 -5.42
N VAL A 245 1.32 -11.93 -4.20
CA VAL A 245 2.17 -11.63 -3.04
C VAL A 245 3.04 -12.85 -2.70
N LEU A 246 2.44 -14.03 -2.63
CA LEU A 246 3.16 -15.26 -2.34
C LEU A 246 4.22 -15.59 -3.39
N ASP A 247 3.89 -15.46 -4.67
CA ASP A 247 4.83 -15.68 -5.77
C ASP A 247 6.03 -14.72 -5.66
N ASN A 248 5.81 -13.44 -5.33
CA ASN A 248 6.91 -12.50 -5.14
C ASN A 248 7.80 -12.86 -3.94
N LEU A 249 7.20 -13.31 -2.84
CA LEU A 249 7.94 -13.73 -1.65
C LEU A 249 8.72 -15.01 -1.88
N LEU A 250 8.15 -15.99 -2.59
CA LEU A 250 8.79 -17.25 -2.95
C LEU A 250 9.92 -17.06 -3.96
N ASP A 251 9.73 -16.21 -4.98
CA ASP A 251 10.80 -15.83 -5.91
C ASP A 251 12.01 -15.22 -5.18
N ASN A 252 11.74 -14.34 -4.21
CA ASN A 252 12.78 -13.74 -3.39
C ASN A 252 13.46 -14.80 -2.51
N ALA A 253 12.68 -15.67 -1.86
CA ALA A 253 13.20 -16.73 -1.01
C ALA A 253 14.12 -17.67 -1.81
N LEU A 254 13.69 -18.15 -2.98
CA LEU A 254 14.51 -19.01 -3.85
C LEU A 254 15.80 -18.31 -4.28
N ARG A 255 15.72 -17.03 -4.66
CA ARG A 255 16.90 -16.28 -5.12
C ARG A 255 17.97 -16.17 -4.04
N HIS A 256 17.58 -15.91 -2.79
CA HIS A 256 18.51 -15.61 -1.70
C HIS A 256 18.86 -16.82 -0.82
N THR A 257 18.19 -17.96 -1.02
CA THR A 257 18.51 -19.23 -0.35
C THR A 257 19.66 -19.95 -1.08
N PRO A 258 20.69 -20.45 -0.37
CA PRO A 258 21.73 -21.28 -0.98
C PRO A 258 21.22 -22.72 -1.26
N PRO A 259 21.92 -23.49 -2.12
CA PRO A 259 21.64 -24.92 -2.27
C PRO A 259 21.70 -25.65 -0.92
N ASN A 260 20.87 -26.68 -0.74
CA ASN A 260 20.62 -27.36 0.55
C ASN A 260 19.99 -26.45 1.62
N GLY A 261 19.42 -25.33 1.19
CA GLY A 261 18.67 -24.42 2.04
C GLY A 261 17.23 -24.86 2.28
N LEU A 262 16.49 -24.02 2.98
CA LEU A 262 15.15 -24.30 3.45
C LEU A 262 14.26 -23.07 3.32
N ILE A 263 13.08 -23.27 2.75
CA ILE A 263 11.99 -22.28 2.70
C ILE A 263 10.78 -22.87 3.43
N ARG A 264 10.19 -22.12 4.37
CA ARG A 264 8.96 -22.49 5.07
C ARG A 264 7.83 -21.53 4.74
N LEU A 265 6.73 -22.08 4.24
CA LEU A 265 5.44 -21.42 4.16
C LEU A 265 4.68 -21.69 5.45
N GLN A 266 4.29 -20.62 6.17
CA GLN A 266 3.58 -20.76 7.44
C GLN A 266 2.27 -19.97 7.44
N ALA A 267 1.25 -20.53 8.08
CA ALA A 267 0.02 -19.81 8.40
C ALA A 267 -0.41 -20.09 9.84
N ARG A 268 -0.81 -19.02 10.55
CA ARG A 268 -1.37 -19.14 11.90
C ARG A 268 -2.39 -18.06 12.18
N ARG A 269 -3.36 -18.36 13.04
CA ARG A 269 -4.28 -17.37 13.59
C ARG A 269 -3.68 -16.71 14.83
N HIS A 270 -3.76 -15.38 14.91
CA HIS A 270 -3.41 -14.61 16.09
C HIS A 270 -4.49 -13.56 16.39
N GLY A 271 -5.39 -13.90 17.32
CA GLY A 271 -6.58 -13.08 17.61
C GLY A 271 -7.51 -12.99 16.39
N GLU A 272 -7.83 -11.75 16.01
CA GLU A 272 -8.67 -11.40 14.84
C GLU A 272 -7.86 -11.21 13.55
N ARG A 273 -6.70 -11.86 13.45
CA ARG A 273 -5.84 -11.79 12.26
C ARG A 273 -5.31 -13.16 11.86
N ALA A 274 -5.22 -13.40 10.56
CA ALA A 274 -4.43 -14.47 9.97
C ALA A 274 -3.02 -13.93 9.66
N ILE A 275 -2.00 -14.62 10.15
CA ILE A 275 -0.59 -14.34 9.83
C ILE A 275 -0.13 -15.40 8.85
N ILE A 276 0.28 -14.97 7.66
CA ILE A 276 0.88 -15.79 6.62
C ILE A 276 2.33 -15.34 6.45
N SER A 277 3.28 -16.26 6.43
CA SER A 277 4.70 -15.92 6.28
C SER A 277 5.47 -16.87 5.37
N VAL A 278 6.50 -16.31 4.73
CA VAL A 278 7.52 -17.05 3.97
C VAL A 278 8.85 -16.82 4.67
N GLU A 279 9.44 -17.89 5.20
CA GLU A 279 10.73 -17.88 5.89
C GLU A 279 11.77 -18.61 5.04
N ASP A 280 12.92 -17.99 4.81
CA ASP A 280 14.11 -18.61 4.21
C ASP A 280 15.27 -18.62 5.20
N ASN A 281 16.24 -19.52 5.00
CA ASN A 281 17.51 -19.55 5.74
C ASN A 281 18.69 -18.96 4.93
N GLY A 282 18.41 -17.98 4.06
CA GLY A 282 19.38 -17.34 3.18
C GLY A 282 20.31 -16.32 3.84
N GLU A 283 20.86 -15.41 3.03
CA GLU A 283 21.87 -14.43 3.47
C GLU A 283 21.37 -13.42 4.52
N GLY A 284 20.05 -13.25 4.63
CA GLY A 284 19.43 -12.28 5.54
C GLY A 284 19.63 -10.82 5.09
N ILE A 285 19.06 -9.89 5.85
CA ILE A 285 18.99 -8.46 5.54
C ILE A 285 19.52 -7.66 6.72
N ALA A 286 20.43 -6.72 6.46
CA ALA A 286 20.96 -5.83 7.50
C ALA A 286 19.86 -4.94 8.10
N TYR A 287 19.90 -4.71 9.41
CA TYR A 287 18.84 -3.99 10.15
C TYR A 287 18.50 -2.62 9.53
N GLY A 288 19.51 -1.83 9.15
CA GLY A 288 19.30 -0.50 8.53
C GLY A 288 18.62 -0.53 7.16
N GLN A 289 18.55 -1.69 6.51
CA GLN A 289 17.90 -1.87 5.21
C GLN A 289 16.45 -2.37 5.35
N GLN A 290 16.10 -3.05 6.44
CA GLN A 290 14.79 -3.70 6.63
C GLN A 290 13.60 -2.72 6.59
N GLY A 291 13.79 -1.46 6.98
CA GLY A 291 12.74 -0.44 6.86
C GLY A 291 12.48 0.01 5.42
N ARG A 292 13.49 -0.10 4.55
CA ARG A 292 13.50 0.47 3.20
C ARG A 292 13.26 -0.56 2.09
N ILE A 293 13.31 -1.86 2.37
CA ILE A 293 13.08 -2.91 1.36
C ILE A 293 11.68 -2.86 0.73
N PHE A 294 10.72 -2.21 1.39
CA PHE A 294 9.38 -2.01 0.87
C PHE A 294 9.23 -0.68 0.10
N GLU A 295 10.29 0.14 0.04
CA GLU A 295 10.30 1.34 -0.81
C GLU A 295 10.47 0.93 -2.29
N PRO A 296 9.80 1.61 -3.23
CA PRO A 296 9.95 1.35 -4.65
C PRO A 296 11.40 1.52 -5.10
N PHE A 297 11.84 0.65 -6.03
CA PHE A 297 13.17 0.64 -6.63
C PHE A 297 14.32 0.29 -5.67
N VAL A 298 14.03 -0.11 -4.43
CA VAL A 298 15.05 -0.55 -3.48
C VAL A 298 15.39 -2.03 -3.74
N GLN A 299 16.68 -2.30 -3.85
CA GLN A 299 17.23 -3.66 -3.94
C GLN A 299 18.26 -3.86 -2.84
N VAL A 300 18.20 -5.02 -2.20
CA VAL A 300 19.06 -5.37 -1.06
C VAL A 300 19.64 -6.76 -1.28
N GLY A 301 20.81 -7.02 -0.72
CA GLY A 301 21.54 -8.29 -0.91
C GLY A 301 22.57 -8.24 -2.05
N ARG A 302 23.32 -9.33 -2.19
CA ARG A 302 24.39 -9.43 -3.21
C ARG A 302 23.85 -9.79 -4.58
N LYS A 303 22.78 -10.59 -4.63
CA LYS A 303 22.09 -10.99 -5.86
C LYS A 303 21.06 -9.92 -6.24
N LYS A 304 21.47 -8.96 -7.07
CA LYS A 304 20.55 -7.97 -7.65
C LYS A 304 19.65 -8.65 -8.67
N GLY A 305 18.34 -8.54 -8.53
CA GLY A 305 17.36 -9.07 -9.49
C GLY A 305 16.00 -8.37 -9.38
N GLY A 306 15.31 -8.23 -10.52
CA GLY A 306 14.01 -7.54 -10.61
C GLY A 306 14.11 -6.00 -10.62
N ALA A 307 12.96 -5.33 -10.55
CA ALA A 307 12.84 -3.87 -10.57
C ALA A 307 13.09 -3.18 -9.21
N GLY A 308 13.10 -3.96 -8.11
CA GLY A 308 12.89 -3.41 -6.77
C GLY A 308 11.44 -2.94 -6.52
N LEU A 309 10.48 -3.38 -7.33
CA LEU A 309 9.05 -3.02 -7.19
C LEU A 309 8.21 -4.12 -6.53
N GLY A 310 8.71 -5.36 -6.49
CA GLY A 310 7.96 -6.53 -6.01
C GLY A 310 7.46 -6.39 -4.57
N LEU A 311 8.37 -6.12 -3.63
CA LEU A 311 8.02 -5.97 -2.21
C LEU A 311 7.17 -4.71 -1.95
N ALA A 312 7.40 -3.63 -2.70
CA ALA A 312 6.56 -2.43 -2.62
C ALA A 312 5.12 -2.75 -3.06
N LEU A 313 4.96 -3.48 -4.16
CA LEU A 313 3.66 -3.95 -4.63
C LEU A 313 2.99 -4.90 -3.62
N CYS A 314 3.76 -5.80 -3.01
CA CYS A 314 3.21 -6.70 -1.99
C CYS A 314 2.64 -5.93 -0.81
N LYS A 315 3.34 -4.89 -0.36
CA LYS A 315 2.88 -4.02 0.72
C LYS A 315 1.57 -3.32 0.37
N GLU A 316 1.46 -2.77 -0.85
CA GLU A 316 0.23 -2.12 -1.33
C GLU A 316 -0.95 -3.10 -1.40
N ILE A 317 -0.74 -4.31 -1.96
CA ILE A 317 -1.77 -5.36 -2.02
C ILE A 317 -2.27 -5.71 -0.61
N VAL A 318 -1.35 -5.96 0.33
CA VAL A 318 -1.71 -6.31 1.72
C VAL A 318 -2.43 -5.15 2.42
N GLN A 319 -2.03 -3.90 2.16
CA GLN A 319 -2.69 -2.71 2.70
C GLN A 319 -4.11 -2.52 2.15
N LEU A 320 -4.35 -2.78 0.86
CA LEU A 320 -5.70 -2.75 0.30
C LEU A 320 -6.63 -3.80 0.90
N HIS A 321 -6.09 -4.92 1.40
CA HIS A 321 -6.82 -5.92 2.18
C HIS A 321 -7.02 -5.53 3.66
N GLY A 322 -6.63 -4.31 4.06
CA GLY A 322 -6.66 -3.87 5.47
C GLY A 322 -5.59 -4.51 6.35
N GLY A 323 -4.63 -5.21 5.75
CA GLY A 323 -3.57 -5.94 6.44
C GLY A 323 -2.32 -5.11 6.70
N ARG A 324 -1.31 -5.78 7.27
CA ARG A 324 0.04 -5.24 7.46
C ARG A 324 1.09 -6.23 6.97
N MET A 325 2.08 -5.73 6.25
CA MET A 325 3.24 -6.52 5.83
C MET A 325 4.47 -6.14 6.68
N GLY A 326 5.33 -7.11 6.96
CA GLY A 326 6.57 -6.89 7.70
C GLY A 326 7.63 -7.92 7.39
N VAL A 327 8.80 -7.71 8.00
CA VAL A 327 9.97 -8.58 7.83
C VAL A 327 10.66 -8.79 9.19
N TYR A 328 11.13 -10.01 9.43
CA TYR A 328 12.10 -10.32 10.46
C TYR A 328 13.31 -10.95 9.80
N SER A 329 14.48 -10.33 9.91
CA SER A 329 15.68 -10.85 9.26
C SER A 329 16.91 -10.55 10.09
N ARG A 330 17.91 -11.42 10.00
CA ARG A 330 19.23 -11.22 10.59
C ARG A 330 20.29 -11.70 9.59
N PRO A 331 21.37 -10.92 9.35
CA PRO A 331 22.43 -11.36 8.46
C PRO A 331 22.95 -12.75 8.81
N GLY A 332 22.95 -13.66 7.83
CA GLY A 332 23.38 -15.05 7.96
C GLY A 332 22.41 -15.99 8.70
N GLN A 333 21.22 -15.53 9.09
CA GLN A 333 20.18 -16.38 9.71
C GLN A 333 18.91 -16.49 8.87
N GLY A 334 18.88 -15.90 7.68
CA GLY A 334 17.72 -15.88 6.80
C GLY A 334 16.75 -14.73 7.02
N THR A 335 15.61 -14.80 6.33
CA THR A 335 14.59 -13.77 6.29
C THR A 335 13.20 -14.37 6.40
N GLN A 336 12.34 -13.77 7.22
CA GLN A 336 10.93 -14.09 7.31
C GLN A 336 10.11 -12.87 6.90
N PHE A 337 9.48 -12.93 5.74
CA PHE A 337 8.44 -11.98 5.35
C PHE A 337 7.09 -12.47 5.86
N TYR A 338 6.28 -11.56 6.38
CA TYR A 338 4.94 -11.91 6.86
C TYR A 338 3.90 -10.87 6.45
N MET A 339 2.67 -11.34 6.26
CA MET A 339 1.47 -10.52 6.10
C MET A 339 0.45 -10.91 7.17
N ALA A 340 -0.12 -9.90 7.82
CA ALA A 340 -1.18 -10.04 8.81
C ALA A 340 -2.46 -9.47 8.23
N LEU A 341 -3.42 -10.33 7.89
CA LEU A 341 -4.70 -10.00 7.29
C LEU A 341 -5.82 -10.05 8.35
N PRO A 342 -6.78 -9.12 8.33
CA PRO A 342 -7.96 -9.19 9.19
C PRO A 342 -8.82 -10.41 8.81
N LEU A 343 -9.47 -11.02 9.81
CA LEU A 343 -10.41 -12.15 9.62
C LEU A 343 -11.80 -11.69 9.20
#